data_AF-A0A086QSP0-F1
#
_entry.id   AF-A0A086QSP0-F1
#
_cell.length_a   1.000
_cell.length_b   1.000
_cell.length_c   1.000
_cell.angle_alpha   90.00
_cell.angle_beta   90.00
_cell.angle_gamma   90.00
#
_symmetry.space_group_name_H-M   'P 1'
#
loop_
_entity.id
_entity.type
_entity.pdbx_description
1 polymer ?
#
loop_
_entity_poly.entity_id
_entity_poly.type
_entity_poly.pdbx_seq_one_letter_code
_entity_poly.pdbx_strand_id
1 'polypeptide(L)'
;FFIALFLDMGGHWVHFFAAAVVGAKSHKTMDPEVNAILSVYYRSRPVMFSAIVGFEGFFMCLLLLASPVVQASAASLSSALLVIVYVTSPLMIFKTLTNLLQGLYGARRLVACDIFGAPSS
;
A
#
# COMPACT_ATOMS: atom_id res chain seq x y z
N PHE A 1 5.24 13.78 -0.26
CA PHE A 1 5.89 12.79 0.62
C PHE A 1 4.95 12.37 1.76
N PHE A 2 4.70 13.22 2.75
CA PHE A 2 3.89 12.86 3.92
C PHE A 2 2.47 12.40 3.60
N ILE A 3 1.80 13.01 2.62
CA ILE A 3 0.44 12.60 2.20
C ILE A 3 0.41 11.17 1.66
N ALA A 4 1.40 10.75 0.88
CA ALA A 4 1.46 9.39 0.34
C ALA A 4 1.71 8.36 1.45
N LEU A 5 2.55 8.71 2.43
CA LEU A 5 2.81 7.87 3.61
C LEU A 5 1.58 7.76 4.53
N PHE A 6 0.88 8.88 4.74
CA PHE A 6 -0.38 8.91 5.48
C PHE A 6 -1.50 8.16 4.75
N LEU A 7 -1.53 8.19 3.41
CA LEU A 7 -2.49 7.42 2.62
C LEU A 7 -2.20 5.92 2.69
N ASP A 8 -0.92 5.54 2.71
CA ASP A 8 -0.47 4.16 2.84
C ASP A 8 -0.87 3.58 4.20
N MET A 9 -0.48 4.27 5.27
CA MET A 9 -0.82 3.92 6.65
C MET A 9 -2.33 4.00 6.88
N GLY A 10 -2.97 5.09 6.43
CA GLY A 10 -4.40 5.34 6.60
C GLY A 10 -5.27 4.34 5.86
N GLY A 11 -4.95 4.00 4.61
CA GLY A 11 -5.68 3.00 3.83
C GLY A 11 -5.65 1.62 4.49
N HIS A 12 -4.48 1.22 5.01
CA HIS A 12 -4.34 -0.03 5.74
C HIS A 12 -5.08 0.00 7.08
N TRP A 13 -5.04 1.13 7.80
CA TRP A 13 -5.75 1.32 9.06
C TRP A 13 -7.27 1.33 8.92
N VAL A 14 -7.81 1.97 7.87
CA VAL A 14 -9.25 1.96 7.58
C VAL A 14 -9.72 0.54 7.26
N HIS A 15 -8.91 -0.22 6.51
CA HIS A 15 -9.22 -1.62 6.22
C HIS A 15 -9.20 -2.50 7.50
N PHE A 16 -8.24 -2.28 8.40
CA PHE A 16 -8.16 -2.95 9.69
C PHE A 16 -9.32 -2.58 10.63
N PHE A 17 -9.65 -1.30 10.75
CA PHE A 17 -10.79 -0.83 11.54
C PHE A 17 -12.12 -1.38 11.01
N ALA A 18 -12.30 -1.38 9.68
CA ALA A 18 -13.45 -2.00 9.05
C ALA A 18 -13.52 -3.50 9.39
N ALA A 19 -12.41 -4.23 9.33
CA ALA A 19 -12.39 -5.65 9.70
C ALA A 19 -12.70 -5.88 11.19
N ALA A 20 -12.26 -4.98 12.08
CA ALA A 20 -12.52 -5.06 13.52
C ALA A 20 -13.98 -4.77 13.88
N VAL A 21 -14.60 -3.75 13.27
CA VAL A 21 -16.01 -3.37 13.50
C VAL A 21 -16.98 -4.43 12.98
N VAL A 22 -16.65 -5.12 11.88
CA VAL A 22 -17.51 -6.14 11.27
C VAL A 22 -17.46 -7.49 12.04
N GLY A 23 -16.62 -7.65 13.07
CA GLY A 23 -16.55 -8.89 13.86
C GLY A 23 -16.05 -10.11 13.06
N ALA A 24 -15.40 -9.89 11.92
CA ALA A 24 -14.94 -10.97 11.05
C ALA A 24 -13.73 -11.68 11.68
N LYS A 25 -13.83 -13.00 11.90
CA LYS A 25 -12.76 -13.87 12.46
C LYS A 25 -11.42 -13.85 11.69
N SER A 26 -11.36 -13.24 10.50
CA SER A 26 -10.12 -13.03 9.77
C SER A 26 -10.21 -11.86 8.79
N HIS A 27 -9.25 -10.93 8.86
CA HIS A 27 -9.07 -9.78 7.96
C HIS A 27 -8.52 -10.18 6.57
N LYS A 28 -8.39 -11.49 6.31
CA LYS A 28 -7.85 -12.07 5.08
C LYS A 28 -8.89 -12.78 4.21
N THR A 29 -10.11 -12.93 4.69
CA THR A 29 -11.23 -13.48 3.90
C THR A 29 -11.86 -12.35 3.10
N MET A 30 -11.30 -12.10 1.92
CA MET A 30 -12.00 -11.40 0.84
C MET A 30 -12.55 -12.45 -0.11
N ASP A 31 -13.77 -12.25 -0.59
CA ASP A 31 -14.24 -12.98 -1.76
C ASP A 31 -13.26 -12.69 -2.92
N PRO A 32 -12.63 -13.72 -3.50
CA PRO A 32 -11.65 -13.57 -4.57
C PRO A 32 -12.22 -12.96 -5.87
N GLU A 33 -13.52 -12.69 -5.93
CA GLU A 33 -14.24 -12.20 -7.12
C GLU A 33 -14.24 -10.68 -7.29
N VAL A 34 -13.88 -9.88 -6.27
CA VAL A 34 -14.14 -8.42 -6.34
C VAL A 34 -13.06 -7.63 -7.07
N ASN A 35 -11.79 -8.08 -7.16
CA ASN A 35 -10.75 -7.37 -7.93
C ASN A 35 -9.51 -8.24 -8.28
N ALA A 36 -9.21 -8.36 -9.59
CA ALA A 36 -8.08 -9.13 -10.12
C ALA A 36 -6.70 -8.66 -9.59
N ILE A 37 -6.54 -7.36 -9.36
CA ILE A 37 -5.30 -6.75 -8.83
C ILE A 37 -5.01 -7.23 -7.41
N LEU A 38 -6.06 -7.31 -6.58
CA LEU A 38 -5.95 -7.72 -5.19
C LEU A 38 -5.76 -9.24 -5.08
N SER A 39 -6.38 -10.00 -5.99
CA SER A 39 -6.13 -11.43 -6.14
C SER A 39 -4.66 -11.71 -6.48
N VAL A 40 -4.07 -10.99 -7.44
CA VAL A 40 -2.62 -11.11 -7.76
C VAL A 40 -1.75 -10.71 -6.57
N TYR A 41 -2.11 -9.66 -5.84
CA TYR A 41 -1.39 -9.22 -4.64
C TYR A 41 -1.36 -10.29 -3.55
N TYR A 42 -2.50 -10.94 -3.27
CA TYR A 42 -2.61 -11.95 -2.22
C TYR A 42 -2.24 -13.37 -2.68
N ARG A 43 -2.23 -13.66 -3.98
CA ARG A 43 -1.89 -14.96 -4.54
C ARG A 43 -0.42 -15.34 -4.31
N SER A 44 0.46 -14.35 -4.20
CA SER A 44 1.90 -14.58 -4.07
C SER A 44 2.54 -13.72 -2.99
N ARG A 45 2.98 -14.36 -1.91
CA ARG A 45 3.84 -13.75 -0.87
C ARG A 45 5.05 -12.98 -1.42
N PRO A 46 5.79 -13.46 -2.45
CA PRO A 46 6.92 -12.70 -2.99
C PRO A 46 6.49 -11.39 -3.67
N VAL A 47 5.31 -11.31 -4.29
CA VAL A 47 4.79 -10.07 -4.90
C VAL A 47 4.40 -9.07 -3.82
N MET A 48 3.80 -9.54 -2.72
CA MET A 48 3.50 -8.70 -1.57
C MET A 48 4.79 -8.08 -0.99
N PHE A 49 5.82 -8.90 -0.81
CA PHE A 49 7.10 -8.47 -0.27
C PHE A 49 7.83 -7.51 -1.22
N SER A 50 7.91 -7.82 -2.51
CA SER A 50 8.56 -6.94 -3.49
C SER A 50 7.84 -5.60 -3.64
N ALA A 51 6.51 -5.58 -3.53
CA ALA A 51 5.74 -4.34 -3.53
C ALA A 51 6.02 -3.47 -2.30
N ILE A 52 6.16 -4.08 -1.11
CA ILE A 52 6.50 -3.36 0.13
C ILE A 52 7.92 -2.82 0.06
N VAL A 53 8.90 -3.67 -0.26
CA VAL A 53 10.32 -3.28 -0.36
C VAL A 53 10.52 -2.22 -1.46
N GLY A 54 9.84 -2.37 -2.60
CA GLY A 54 9.88 -1.40 -3.68
C GLY A 54 9.30 -0.04 -3.26
N PHE A 55 8.21 -0.03 -2.49
CA PHE A 55 7.59 1.19 -1.97
C PHE A 55 8.48 1.90 -0.94
N GLU A 56 8.98 1.18 0.07
CA GLU A 56 9.90 1.75 1.08
C GLU A 56 11.21 2.21 0.44
N GLY A 57 11.77 1.40 -0.47
CA GLY A 57 12.99 1.71 -1.20
C GLY A 57 12.86 2.96 -2.07
N PHE A 58 11.73 3.14 -2.77
CA PHE A 58 11.47 4.33 -3.59
C PHE A 58 11.50 5.62 -2.75
N PHE A 59 10.80 5.62 -1.61
CA PHE A 59 10.77 6.78 -0.72
C PHE A 59 12.11 7.05 -0.04
N MET A 60 12.85 6.00 0.36
CA MET A 60 14.21 6.17 0.90
C MET A 60 15.17 6.75 -0.15
N CYS A 61 15.11 6.28 -1.41
CA CYS A 61 15.97 6.80 -2.47
C CYS A 61 15.66 8.26 -2.82
N LEU A 62 14.37 8.64 -2.86
CA LEU A 62 13.98 10.04 -3.05
C LEU A 62 14.45 10.95 -1.90
N LEU A 63 14.37 10.46 -0.66
CA LEU A 63 14.86 11.20 0.51
C LEU A 63 16.37 11.39 0.45
N LEU A 64 17.12 10.35 0.08
CA LEU A 64 18.57 10.42 -0.08
C LEU A 64 18.97 11.37 -1.20
N LEU A 65 18.24 11.39 -2.32
CA LEU A 65 18.49 12.31 -3.44
C LEU A 65 18.19 13.78 -3.07
N ALA A 66 17.24 14.01 -2.17
CA ALA A 66 16.95 15.33 -1.63
C ALA A 66 17.96 15.81 -0.56
N SER A 67 18.85 14.92 -0.09
CA SER A 67 19.86 15.27 0.91
C SER A 67 20.97 16.13 0.29
N PRO A 68 21.32 17.28 0.89
CA PRO A 68 22.39 18.16 0.38
C PRO A 68 23.76 17.48 0.39
N VAL A 69 23.97 16.50 1.27
CA VAL A 69 25.21 15.70 1.32
C VAL A 69 25.39 14.92 0.02
N VAL A 70 24.36 14.22 -0.45
CA VAL A 70 24.43 13.39 -1.66
C VAL A 70 24.59 14.26 -2.92
N GLN A 71 23.89 15.40 -2.97
CA GLN A 71 24.00 16.35 -4.07
C GLN A 71 25.38 16.99 -4.17
N ALA A 72 26.03 17.26 -3.03
CA ALA A 72 27.32 17.93 -3.02
C ALA A 72 28.51 16.98 -3.28
N SER A 73 28.46 15.73 -2.81
CA SER A 73 29.64 14.87 -2.76
C SER A 73 29.59 13.59 -3.60
N ALA A 74 28.50 13.27 -4.28
CA ALA A 74 28.39 11.98 -4.97
C ALA A 74 27.48 11.99 -6.22
N ALA A 75 27.99 12.52 -7.33
CA ALA A 75 27.30 12.51 -8.63
C ALA A 75 27.01 11.08 -9.13
N SER A 76 27.94 10.13 -8.94
CA SER A 76 27.75 8.72 -9.32
C SER A 76 26.65 8.03 -8.49
N LEU A 77 26.59 8.32 -7.19
CA LEU A 77 25.55 7.82 -6.29
C LEU A 77 24.18 8.39 -6.66
N SER A 78 24.11 9.67 -7.01
CA SER A 78 22.87 10.33 -7.44
C SER A 78 22.27 9.67 -8.69
N SER A 79 23.11 9.36 -9.68
CA SER A 79 22.69 8.64 -10.89
C SER A 79 22.19 7.22 -10.59
N ALA A 80 22.87 6.48 -9.71
CA ALA A 80 22.43 5.15 -9.30
C ALA A 80 21.07 5.18 -8.56
N LEU A 81 20.89 6.14 -7.66
CA LEU A 81 19.62 6.34 -6.94
C LEU A 81 18.47 6.67 -7.90
N LEU A 82 18.71 7.50 -8.92
CA LEU A 82 17.69 7.81 -9.93
C LEU A 82 17.26 6.57 -10.72
N VAL A 83 18.21 5.70 -11.11
CA VAL A 83 17.86 4.44 -11.78
C VAL A 83 17.01 3.55 -10.88
N ILE A 84 17.37 3.44 -9.59
CA ILE A 84 16.59 2.67 -8.62
C ILE A 84 15.18 3.25 -8.47
N VAL A 85 15.03 4.57 -8.42
CA VAL A 85 13.75 5.27 -8.37
C VAL A 85 12.90 4.96 -9.61
N TYR A 86 13.49 4.97 -10.80
CA TYR A 86 12.78 4.61 -12.04
C TYR A 86 12.32 3.15 -12.07
N VAL A 87 13.14 2.22 -11.57
CA VAL A 87 12.79 0.79 -11.51
C VAL A 87 11.73 0.51 -10.45
N THR A 88 11.77 1.22 -9.32
CA THR A 88 10.82 1.04 -8.20
C THR A 88 9.52 1.84 -8.35
N SER A 89 9.49 2.83 -9.23
CA SER A 89 8.30 3.60 -9.61
C SER A 89 7.05 2.76 -9.93
N PRO A 90 7.09 1.73 -10.81
CA PRO A 90 5.93 0.91 -11.11
C PRO A 90 5.45 0.09 -9.91
N LEU A 91 6.38 -0.37 -9.05
CA LEU A 91 6.05 -1.09 -7.82
C LEU A 91 5.37 -0.17 -6.80
N MET A 92 5.81 1.08 -6.71
CA MET A 92 5.18 2.10 -5.85
C MET A 92 3.74 2.39 -6.30
N ILE A 93 3.52 2.55 -7.61
CA ILE A 93 2.18 2.75 -8.17
C ILE A 93 1.28 1.55 -7.87
N PHE A 94 1.78 0.33 -8.09
CA PHE A 94 1.05 -0.91 -7.81
C PHE A 94 0.68 -1.04 -6.32
N LYS A 95 1.62 -0.73 -5.41
CA LYS A 95 1.38 -0.75 -3.97
C LYS A 95 0.37 0.32 -3.53
N THR A 96 0.49 1.53 -4.07
CA THR A 96 -0.43 2.64 -3.80
C THR A 96 -1.85 2.30 -4.25
N LEU A 97 -2.01 1.74 -5.46
CA LEU A 97 -3.29 1.28 -5.98
C LEU A 97 -3.89 0.17 -5.11
N THR A 98 -3.07 -0.79 -4.70
CA THR A 98 -3.51 -1.88 -3.81
C THR A 98 -4.04 -1.34 -2.49
N ASN A 99 -3.33 -0.37 -1.87
CA ASN A 99 -3.74 0.23 -0.62
C ASN A 99 -5.03 1.08 -0.77
N LEU A 100 -5.21 1.77 -1.91
CA LEU A 100 -6.46 2.47 -2.23
C LEU A 100 -7.65 1.50 -2.36
N LEU A 101 -7.44 0.38 -3.06
CA LEU A 101 -8.48 -0.64 -3.23
C LEU A 101 -8.86 -1.30 -1.89
N GLN A 102 -7.88 -1.55 -1.02
CA GLN A 102 -8.13 -2.05 0.34
C GLN A 102 -8.99 -1.07 1.16
N GLY A 103 -8.69 0.23 1.07
CA GLY A 103 -9.44 1.29 1.74
C GLY A 103 -10.88 1.41 1.23
N LEU A 104 -11.08 1.45 -0.09
CA LEU A 104 -12.42 1.52 -0.71
C LEU A 104 -13.27 0.29 -0.39
N TYR A 105 -12.66 -0.89 -0.38
CA TYR A 105 -13.34 -2.12 0.01
C TYR A 105 -13.74 -2.11 1.49
N GLY A 106 -12.85 -1.64 2.37
CA GLY A 106 -13.15 -1.43 3.80
C GLY A 106 -14.33 -0.47 4.00
N ALA A 107 -14.33 0.67 3.30
CA ALA A 107 -15.40 1.65 3.38
C ALA A 107 -16.75 1.10 2.91
N ARG A 108 -16.79 0.35 1.80
CA ARG A 108 -18.02 -0.29 1.31
C ARG A 108 -18.59 -1.30 2.30
N ARG A 109 -17.74 -2.05 3.00
CA ARG A 109 -18.17 -2.99 4.05
C ARG A 109 -18.70 -2.27 5.28
N LEU A 110 -18.09 -1.15 5.67
CA LEU A 110 -18.59 -0.31 6.76
C LEU A 110 -19.98 0.25 6.44
N VAL A 111 -20.19 0.79 5.24
CA VAL A 111 -21.50 1.29 4.80
C VAL A 111 -22.54 0.18 4.77
N ALA A 112 -22.18 -1.02 4.30
CA ALA A 112 -23.09 -2.17 4.32
C ALA A 112 -23.50 -2.56 5.75
N CYS A 113 -22.55 -2.58 6.70
CA CYS A 113 -22.88 -2.83 8.11
C CYS A 113 -23.70 -1.71 8.76
N ASP A 114 -23.49 -0.46 8.38
CA ASP A 114 -24.27 0.68 8.89
C ASP A 114 -25.73 0.63 8.42
N ILE A 115 -25.97 0.26 7.14
CA ILE A 115 -27.31 0.17 6.55
C ILE A 115 -28.08 -1.06 7.02
N PHE A 116 -27.43 -2.23 7.08
CA PHE A 116 -28.10 -3.51 7.34
C PHE A 116 -27.99 -3.98 8.80
N GLY A 117 -27.29 -3.24 9.65
CA GLY A 117 -26.88 -3.70 10.98
C GLY A 117 -25.75 -4.72 10.89
N ALA A 118 -24.90 -4.78 11.92
CA ALA A 118 -23.88 -5.82 12.01
C ALA A 118 -24.58 -7.20 12.01
N PRO A 119 -24.13 -8.18 11.20
CA PRO A 119 -24.70 -9.52 11.27
C PRO A 119 -24.52 -10.02 12.71
N SER A 120 -25.63 -10.20 13.42
CA SER A 120 -25.64 -10.80 14.75
C SER A 120 -25.01 -12.18 14.61
N SER A 121 -23.83 -12.32 15.21
CA SER A 121 -23.12 -13.59 15.37
C SER A 121 -23.99 -14.67 15.98
#